data_AF-A0A0P0M435-F1
#
_entry.id   AF-A0A0P0M435-F1
#
_cell.length_a   1.000
_cell.length_b   1.000
_cell.length_c   1.000
_cell.angle_alpha   90.00
_cell.angle_beta   90.00
_cell.angle_gamma   90.00
#
_symmetry.space_group_name_H-M   'P 1'
#
loop_
_entity.id
_entity.type
_entity.pdbx_description
1 polymer ?
#
loop_
_entity_poly.entity_id
_entity_poly.type
_entity_poly.pdbx_seq_one_letter_code
_entity_poly.pdbx_strand_id
1 'polypeptide(L)'
;MKAFQLFLQTNPKHKLVLVWSNPPQDILQTYAKEISDLKIVFLKYVSDEYLRSLYNGATLTMYPSRSEGFGFPILESFACGTPVMTCRNSCLQEIGRDVALYVGEDNVDEMVDVMKYFEKNLFNMELFKKMSNNLLPSFSWDETASKYVDFYTKSLLL
;
A
#
# COMPACT_ATOMS: atom_id res chain seq x y z
N MET A 1 -3.34 -10.52 -6.25
CA MET A 1 -2.77 -11.88 -6.43
C MET A 1 -2.74 -12.29 -7.90
N LYS A 2 -3.87 -12.29 -8.64
CA LYS A 2 -3.90 -12.59 -10.08
C LYS A 2 -2.87 -11.80 -10.91
N ALA A 3 -2.80 -10.48 -10.75
CA ALA A 3 -1.78 -9.65 -11.39
C ALA A 3 -0.35 -10.10 -11.05
N PHE A 4 -0.07 -10.39 -9.78
CA PHE A 4 1.25 -10.86 -9.35
C PHE A 4 1.60 -12.23 -9.95
N GLN A 5 0.64 -13.15 -10.04
CA GLN A 5 0.83 -14.44 -10.70
C GLN A 5 1.21 -14.29 -12.17
N LEU A 6 0.57 -13.38 -12.90
CA LEU A 6 0.94 -13.07 -14.29
C LEU A 6 2.34 -12.46 -14.38
N PHE A 7 2.66 -11.53 -13.47
CA PHE A 7 3.99 -10.91 -13.40
C PHE A 7 5.12 -11.93 -13.13
N LEU A 8 4.87 -12.94 -12.27
CA LEU A 8 5.84 -14.00 -11.97
C LEU A 8 6.24 -14.84 -13.18
N GLN A 9 5.39 -14.98 -14.20
CA GLN A 9 5.69 -15.77 -15.41
C GLN A 9 6.95 -15.26 -16.13
N THR A 10 7.21 -13.96 -16.04
CA THR A 10 8.40 -13.33 -16.64
C THR A 10 9.43 -12.88 -15.60
N ASN A 11 9.08 -12.85 -14.31
CA ASN A 11 9.93 -12.33 -13.24
C ASN A 11 9.90 -13.25 -11.99
N PRO A 12 10.43 -14.48 -12.07
CA PRO A 12 10.22 -15.52 -11.05
C PRO A 12 10.94 -15.25 -9.72
N LYS A 13 11.82 -14.25 -9.61
CA LYS A 13 12.61 -13.95 -8.40
C LYS A 13 11.81 -13.28 -7.28
N HIS A 14 10.65 -12.69 -7.60
CA HIS A 14 9.89 -11.85 -6.66
C HIS A 14 9.01 -12.65 -5.70
N LYS A 15 8.62 -11.99 -4.61
CA LYS A 15 7.68 -12.50 -3.61
C LYS A 15 6.62 -11.45 -3.32
N LEU A 16 5.39 -11.91 -3.12
CA LEU A 16 4.28 -11.12 -2.61
C LEU A 16 4.04 -11.53 -1.16
N VAL A 17 4.25 -10.60 -0.24
CA VAL A 17 3.95 -10.80 1.17
C VAL A 17 2.60 -10.14 1.48
N LEU A 18 1.69 -10.92 2.05
CA LEU A 18 0.35 -10.49 2.43
C LEU A 18 0.22 -10.56 3.94
N VAL A 19 0.07 -9.42 4.59
CA VAL A 19 -0.29 -9.35 6.01
C VAL A 19 -1.80 -9.56 6.10
N TRP A 20 -2.21 -10.83 6.18
CA TRP A 20 -3.61 -11.24 6.17
C TRP A 20 -3.79 -12.50 7.02
N SER A 21 -4.48 -12.36 8.15
CA SER A 21 -4.64 -13.42 9.16
C SER A 21 -5.57 -14.56 8.74
N ASN A 22 -6.56 -14.26 7.89
CA ASN A 22 -7.63 -15.20 7.53
C ASN A 22 -8.00 -15.12 6.04
N PRO A 23 -7.11 -15.51 5.11
CA PRO A 23 -7.44 -15.61 3.70
C PRO A 23 -8.53 -16.69 3.46
N PRO A 24 -9.51 -16.44 2.58
CA PRO A 24 -10.51 -17.43 2.19
C PRO A 24 -9.90 -18.73 1.63
N GLN A 25 -10.59 -19.87 1.82
CA GLN A 25 -10.07 -21.18 1.41
C GLN A 25 -9.92 -21.33 -0.10
N ASP A 26 -10.84 -20.75 -0.88
CA ASP A 26 -10.78 -20.71 -2.34
C ASP A 26 -9.54 -19.96 -2.84
N ILE A 27 -9.14 -18.88 -2.17
CA ILE A 27 -7.89 -18.17 -2.45
C ILE A 27 -6.68 -19.08 -2.19
N LEU A 28 -6.64 -19.75 -1.03
CA LEU A 28 -5.55 -20.66 -0.68
C LEU A 28 -5.40 -21.80 -1.69
N GLN A 29 -6.52 -22.36 -2.16
CA GLN A 29 -6.53 -23.42 -3.17
C GLN A 29 -6.10 -22.90 -4.54
N THR A 30 -6.61 -21.73 -4.95
CA THR A 30 -6.30 -21.12 -6.26
C THR A 30 -4.80 -20.84 -6.43
N TYR A 31 -4.13 -20.41 -5.36
CA TYR A 31 -2.71 -20.04 -5.38
C TYR A 31 -1.80 -21.04 -4.62
N ALA A 32 -2.25 -22.28 -4.44
CA ALA A 32 -1.55 -23.28 -3.63
C ALA A 32 -0.10 -23.53 -4.10
N LYS A 33 0.13 -23.48 -5.42
CA LYS A 33 1.47 -23.64 -6.01
C LYS A 33 2.39 -22.48 -5.63
N GLU A 34 1.96 -21.25 -5.84
CA GLU A 34 2.75 -20.06 -5.51
C GLU A 34 3.02 -19.93 -4.01
N ILE A 35 2.08 -20.40 -3.18
CA ILE A 35 2.27 -20.48 -1.73
C ILE A 35 3.33 -21.54 -1.38
N SER A 36 3.21 -22.75 -1.94
CA SER A 36 4.19 -23.83 -1.76
C SER A 36 5.59 -23.41 -2.19
N ASP A 37 5.70 -22.66 -3.29
CA ASP A 37 6.97 -22.16 -3.83
C ASP A 37 7.48 -20.90 -3.10
N LEU A 38 6.83 -20.48 -2.01
CA LEU A 38 7.14 -19.28 -1.22
C LEU A 38 7.17 -17.98 -2.06
N LYS A 39 6.37 -17.93 -3.13
CA LYS A 39 6.16 -16.73 -3.96
C LYS A 39 5.04 -15.87 -3.42
N ILE A 40 4.01 -16.47 -2.82
CA ILE A 40 2.98 -15.76 -2.06
C ILE A 40 3.07 -16.21 -0.60
N VAL A 41 3.35 -15.27 0.29
CA VAL A 41 3.55 -15.54 1.72
C VAL A 41 2.49 -14.81 2.53
N PHE A 42 1.67 -15.56 3.26
CA PHE A 42 0.70 -15.01 4.18
C PHE A 42 1.29 -14.90 5.58
N LEU A 43 1.33 -13.70 6.14
CA LEU A 43 1.74 -13.44 7.51
C LEU A 43 0.50 -13.14 8.36
N LYS A 44 0.44 -13.78 9.53
CA LYS A 44 -0.64 -13.59 10.51
C LYS A 44 -0.09 -12.79 11.69
N TYR A 45 -0.86 -11.80 12.15
CA TYR A 45 -0.60 -11.05 13.38
C TYR A 45 0.86 -10.57 13.51
N VAL A 46 1.26 -9.66 12.63
CA VAL A 46 2.59 -9.03 12.68
C VAL A 46 2.59 -7.90 13.72
N SER A 47 3.69 -7.74 14.44
CA SER A 47 3.88 -6.55 15.30
C SER A 47 4.10 -5.30 14.43
N ASP A 48 3.86 -4.12 14.99
CA ASP A 48 4.09 -2.85 14.28
C ASP A 48 5.55 -2.70 13.83
N GLU A 49 6.50 -3.19 14.63
CA GLU A 49 7.93 -3.19 14.26
C GLU A 49 8.20 -4.09 13.05
N TYR A 50 7.57 -5.27 13.02
CA TYR A 50 7.74 -6.18 11.90
C TYR A 50 7.02 -5.65 10.66
N LEU A 51 5.83 -5.06 10.81
CA LEU A 51 5.12 -4.40 9.73
C LEU A 51 5.94 -3.24 9.12
N ARG A 52 6.55 -2.41 9.95
CA ARG A 52 7.51 -1.38 9.52
C ARG A 52 8.67 -1.98 8.73
N SER A 53 9.23 -3.10 9.20
CA SER A 53 10.31 -3.79 8.49
C SER A 53 9.86 -4.34 7.13
N LEU A 54 8.62 -4.84 7.03
CA LEU A 54 8.04 -5.29 5.76
C LEU A 54 7.87 -4.13 4.78
N TYR A 55 7.38 -2.97 5.23
CA TYR A 55 7.31 -1.78 4.38
C TYR A 55 8.69 -1.36 3.90
N ASN A 56 9.65 -1.15 4.80
CA ASN A 56 11.03 -0.73 4.46
C ASN A 56 11.73 -1.70 3.50
N GLY A 57 11.42 -3.00 3.60
CA GLY A 57 12.00 -4.04 2.73
C GLY A 57 11.25 -4.24 1.41
N ALA A 58 10.08 -3.64 1.21
CA ALA A 58 9.28 -3.81 0.01
C ALA A 58 9.70 -2.83 -1.09
N THR A 59 9.73 -3.30 -2.34
CA THR A 59 9.91 -2.44 -3.52
C THR A 59 8.68 -1.59 -3.80
N LEU A 60 7.50 -2.14 -3.53
CA LEU A 60 6.21 -1.54 -3.83
C LEU A 60 5.16 -2.11 -2.88
N THR A 61 4.39 -1.24 -2.22
CA THR A 61 3.16 -1.64 -1.53
C THR A 61 2.02 -1.68 -2.54
N MET A 62 1.34 -2.82 -2.66
CA MET A 62 0.13 -2.96 -3.48
C MET A 62 -1.11 -2.86 -2.58
N TYR A 63 -1.88 -1.78 -2.74
CA TYR A 63 -3.10 -1.54 -1.98
C TYR A 63 -4.30 -1.17 -2.90
N PRO A 64 -4.64 -2.00 -3.91
CA PRO A 64 -5.72 -1.72 -4.85
C PRO A 64 -7.11 -2.05 -4.26
N SER A 65 -7.45 -1.41 -3.12
CA SER A 65 -8.73 -1.65 -2.47
C SER A 65 -9.89 -1.02 -3.24
N ARG A 66 -11.09 -1.59 -3.08
CA ARG A 66 -12.33 -1.05 -3.66
C ARG A 66 -12.99 -0.01 -2.75
N SER A 67 -12.76 -0.13 -1.45
CA SER A 67 -13.32 0.79 -0.46
C SER A 67 -12.53 0.66 0.83
N GLU A 68 -12.15 1.81 1.38
CA GLU A 68 -11.38 1.93 2.61
C GLU A 68 -11.89 3.08 3.45
N GLY A 69 -11.67 2.97 4.77
CA GLY A 69 -11.98 4.04 5.72
C GLY A 69 -11.06 5.25 5.53
N PHE A 70 -9.80 5.13 5.96
CA PHE A 70 -8.84 6.24 5.91
C PHE A 70 -7.62 5.99 5.02
N GLY A 71 -7.24 4.75 4.71
CA GLY A 71 -6.06 4.50 3.85
C GLY A 71 -4.70 4.65 4.55
N PHE A 72 -4.62 4.37 5.86
CA PHE A 72 -3.35 4.34 6.62
C PHE A 72 -2.21 3.57 5.94
N PRO A 73 -2.43 2.41 5.28
CA PRO A 73 -1.35 1.68 4.62
C PRO A 73 -0.59 2.50 3.57
N ILE A 74 -1.22 3.51 2.96
CA ILE A 74 -0.57 4.44 2.05
C ILE A 74 0.46 5.29 2.80
N LEU A 75 0.01 5.94 3.89
CA LEU A 75 0.86 6.84 4.70
C LEU A 75 1.98 6.07 5.39
N GLU A 76 1.69 4.89 5.93
CA GLU A 76 2.68 4.01 6.57
C GLU A 76 3.78 3.59 5.57
N SER A 77 3.39 3.22 4.35
CA SER A 77 4.34 2.90 3.28
C SER A 77 5.19 4.10 2.90
N PHE A 78 4.57 5.27 2.71
CA PHE A 78 5.29 6.51 2.39
C PHE A 78 6.27 6.91 3.48
N ALA A 79 5.88 6.80 4.75
CA ALA A 79 6.73 7.06 5.92
C ALA A 79 7.92 6.09 6.00
N CYS A 80 7.75 4.86 5.52
CA CYS A 80 8.83 3.89 5.38
C CYS A 80 9.64 4.03 4.08
N GLY A 81 9.35 5.04 3.25
CA GLY A 81 10.07 5.27 1.99
C GLY A 81 9.70 4.30 0.87
N THR A 82 8.51 3.70 0.94
CA THR A 82 8.04 2.66 0.01
C THR A 82 6.92 3.21 -0.87
N PRO A 83 7.08 3.17 -2.21
CA PRO A 83 6.04 3.56 -3.15
C PRO A 83 4.77 2.72 -2.99
N VAL A 84 3.63 3.31 -3.36
CA VAL A 84 2.32 2.65 -3.25
C VAL A 84 1.61 2.66 -4.59
N MET A 85 1.09 1.51 -4.98
CA MET A 85 0.11 1.36 -6.05
C MET A 85 -1.29 1.19 -5.44
N THR A 86 -2.24 2.04 -5.82
CA THR A 86 -3.61 2.08 -5.26
C THR A 86 -4.65 2.46 -6.33
N CYS A 87 -5.93 2.55 -5.95
CA CYS A 87 -7.05 2.93 -6.81
C CYS A 87 -7.44 4.42 -6.65
N ARG A 88 -8.10 5.01 -7.65
CA ARG A 88 -8.70 6.37 -7.56
C ARG A 88 -10.13 6.30 -7.02
N ASN A 89 -10.30 5.77 -5.81
CA ASN A 89 -11.61 5.62 -5.17
C ASN A 89 -11.53 5.91 -3.66
N SER A 90 -12.70 6.06 -3.03
CA SER A 90 -12.85 6.38 -1.60
C SER A 90 -11.88 7.50 -1.15
N CYS A 91 -11.23 7.32 0.00
CA CYS A 91 -10.18 8.18 0.54
C CYS A 91 -8.82 8.05 -0.17
N LEU A 92 -8.60 7.02 -1.00
CA LEU A 92 -7.25 6.65 -1.46
C LEU A 92 -6.61 7.73 -2.33
N GLN A 93 -7.41 8.45 -3.14
CA GLN A 93 -6.92 9.58 -3.92
C GLN A 93 -6.56 10.79 -3.06
N GLU A 94 -7.33 11.06 -2.00
CA GLU A 94 -7.08 12.18 -1.09
C GLU A 94 -5.79 11.97 -0.28
N ILE A 95 -5.54 10.73 0.12
CA ILE A 95 -4.36 10.34 0.90
C ILE A 95 -3.13 10.16 0.01
N GLY A 96 -3.27 9.46 -1.11
CA GLY A 96 -2.17 9.19 -2.04
C GLY A 96 -1.72 10.42 -2.84
N ARG A 97 -2.62 11.36 -3.09
CA ARG A 97 -2.42 12.57 -3.92
C ARG A 97 -1.60 12.28 -5.17
N ASP A 98 -0.65 13.12 -5.54
CA ASP A 98 0.21 12.91 -6.71
C ASP A 98 1.40 11.98 -6.43
N VAL A 99 1.49 11.40 -5.22
CA VAL A 99 2.62 10.56 -4.78
C VAL A 99 2.37 9.09 -5.12
N ALA A 100 1.11 8.64 -4.99
CA ALA A 100 0.74 7.26 -5.28
C ALA A 100 0.68 6.99 -6.80
N LEU A 101 0.94 5.75 -7.18
CA LEU A 101 0.67 5.22 -8.50
C LEU A 101 -0.77 4.72 -8.54
N TYR A 102 -1.55 5.17 -9.51
CA TYR A 102 -2.96 4.79 -9.59
C TYR A 102 -3.22 3.81 -10.71
N VAL A 103 -4.04 2.81 -10.40
CA VAL A 103 -4.60 1.84 -11.34
C VAL A 103 -6.13 1.85 -11.27
N GLY A 104 -6.77 1.37 -12.32
CA GLY A 104 -8.21 1.11 -12.35
C GLY A 104 -8.61 0.01 -11.37
N GLU A 105 -9.84 0.10 -10.84
CA GLU A 105 -10.42 -0.96 -10.03
C GLU A 105 -10.47 -2.26 -10.83
N ASP A 106 -10.00 -3.35 -10.23
CA ASP A 106 -9.88 -4.67 -10.86
C ASP A 106 -9.06 -4.73 -12.16
N ASN A 107 -8.33 -3.66 -12.53
CA ASN A 107 -7.52 -3.64 -13.73
C ASN A 107 -6.20 -4.39 -13.53
N VAL A 108 -6.24 -5.69 -13.82
CA VAL A 108 -5.11 -6.60 -13.67
C VAL A 108 -3.92 -6.19 -14.54
N ASP A 109 -4.16 -5.71 -15.76
CA ASP A 109 -3.10 -5.39 -16.71
C ASP A 109 -2.31 -4.15 -16.25
N GLU A 110 -3.01 -3.11 -15.80
CA GLU A 110 -2.37 -1.92 -15.23
C GLU A 110 -1.53 -2.26 -13.99
N MET A 111 -2.02 -3.15 -13.12
CA MET A 111 -1.24 -3.61 -11.96
C MET A 111 0.05 -4.33 -12.39
N VAL A 112 -0.02 -5.15 -13.44
CA VAL A 112 1.16 -5.83 -14.02
C VAL A 112 2.14 -4.82 -14.60
N ASP A 113 1.64 -3.80 -15.31
CA ASP A 113 2.48 -2.77 -15.91
C ASP A 113 3.20 -1.93 -14.87
N VAL A 114 2.55 -1.59 -13.75
CA VAL A 114 3.20 -0.97 -12.60
C VAL A 114 4.32 -1.86 -12.06
N MET A 115 4.08 -3.16 -11.83
CA MET A 115 5.14 -4.06 -11.36
C MET A 115 6.32 -4.15 -12.34
N LYS A 116 6.05 -4.20 -13.65
CA LYS A 116 7.09 -4.17 -14.69
C LYS A 116 7.86 -2.84 -14.72
N TYR A 117 7.21 -1.72 -14.41
CA TYR A 117 7.85 -0.41 -14.33
C TYR A 117 8.94 -0.39 -13.25
N PHE A 118 8.69 -1.02 -12.10
CA PHE A 118 9.69 -1.22 -11.05
C PHE A 118 10.79 -2.21 -11.45
N GLU A 119 10.44 -3.36 -12.04
CA GLU A 119 11.45 -4.34 -12.49
C GLU A 119 12.44 -3.74 -13.50
N LYS A 120 11.96 -2.85 -14.38
CA LYS A 120 12.80 -2.15 -15.35
C LYS A 120 13.60 -0.98 -14.75
N ASN A 121 13.51 -0.74 -13.45
CA ASN A 121 14.12 0.39 -12.74
C ASN A 121 13.76 1.76 -13.35
N LEU A 122 12.53 1.91 -13.84
CA LEU A 122 12.09 3.15 -14.47
C LEU A 122 11.42 4.13 -13.49
N PHE A 123 11.09 3.68 -12.27
CA PHE A 123 10.48 4.51 -11.24
C PHE A 123 11.48 5.48 -10.61
N ASN A 124 11.15 6.77 -10.56
CA ASN A 124 12.01 7.79 -9.98
C ASN A 124 11.89 7.83 -8.44
N MET A 125 12.74 7.07 -7.76
CA MET A 125 12.77 7.00 -6.30
C MET A 125 13.13 8.33 -5.62
N GLU A 126 13.94 9.20 -6.24
CA GLU A 126 14.31 10.49 -5.66
C GLU A 126 13.14 11.45 -5.64
N LEU A 127 12.42 11.54 -6.76
CA LEU A 127 11.21 12.34 -6.86
C LEU A 127 10.15 11.85 -5.88
N PHE A 128 9.92 10.53 -5.83
CA PHE A 128 9.01 9.92 -4.87
C PHE A 128 9.35 10.32 -3.43
N LYS A 129 10.60 10.15 -2.99
CA LYS A 129 11.02 10.53 -1.62
C LYS A 129 10.78 12.01 -1.33
N LYS A 130 11.06 12.89 -2.28
CA LYS A 130 10.80 14.32 -2.13
C LYS A 130 9.31 14.60 -1.96
N MET A 131 8.47 14.00 -2.79
CA MET A 131 7.03 14.24 -2.76
C MET A 131 6.37 13.61 -1.52
N SER A 132 6.75 12.39 -1.14
CA SER A 132 6.23 11.73 0.06
C SER A 132 6.62 12.48 1.34
N ASN A 133 7.87 12.92 1.46
CA ASN A 133 8.32 13.70 2.62
C ASN A 133 7.62 15.05 2.74
N ASN A 134 7.27 15.69 1.62
CA ASN A 134 6.49 16.93 1.63
C ASN A 134 5.00 16.68 1.98
N LEU A 135 4.48 15.50 1.66
CA LEU A 135 3.09 15.13 1.89
C LEU A 135 2.81 14.75 3.35
N LEU A 136 3.65 13.90 3.94
CA LEU A 136 3.45 13.30 5.26
C LEU A 136 3.14 14.29 6.39
N PRO A 137 3.78 15.48 6.49
CA PRO A 137 3.46 16.46 7.53
C PRO A 137 2.01 16.92 7.54
N SER A 138 1.29 16.82 6.42
CA SER A 138 -0.15 17.16 6.35
C SER A 138 -1.05 16.18 7.11
N PHE A 139 -0.51 15.05 7.59
CA PHE A 139 -1.24 13.98 8.27
C PHE A 139 -0.72 13.77 9.70
N SER A 140 -0.55 14.88 10.43
CA SER A 140 -0.07 14.84 11.82
C SER A 140 -1.21 14.57 12.81
N TRP A 141 -0.97 13.66 13.75
CA TRP A 141 -1.86 13.42 14.89
C TRP A 141 -1.93 14.63 15.82
N ASP A 142 -0.82 15.33 16.04
CA ASP A 142 -0.79 16.54 16.89
C ASP A 142 -1.65 17.65 16.27
N GLU A 143 -1.53 17.88 14.96
CA GLU A 143 -2.34 18.87 14.25
C GLU A 143 -3.82 18.47 14.26
N THR A 144 -4.11 17.19 14.04
CA THR A 144 -5.48 16.67 14.11
C THR A 144 -6.06 16.87 15.51
N ALA A 145 -5.36 16.45 16.56
CA ALA A 145 -5.80 16.61 17.94
C ALA A 145 -6.04 18.09 18.30
N SER A 146 -5.12 18.98 17.93
CA SER A 146 -5.26 20.43 18.15
C SER A 146 -6.52 20.98 17.49
N LYS A 147 -6.78 20.64 16.22
CA LYS A 147 -7.97 21.10 15.50
C LYS A 147 -9.27 20.61 16.16
N TYR A 148 -9.29 19.36 16.64
CA TYR A 148 -10.44 18.82 17.35
C TYR A 148 -10.67 19.53 18.69
N VAL A 149 -9.63 19.74 19.49
CA VAL A 149 -9.72 20.47 20.76
C VAL A 149 -10.22 21.90 20.54
N ASP A 150 -9.70 22.60 19.53
CA ASP A 150 -10.14 23.95 19.18
C ASP A 150 -11.63 23.98 18.79
N PHE A 151 -12.08 23.00 18.00
CA PHE A 151 -13.47 22.88 17.59
C PHE A 151 -14.42 22.66 18.79
N TYR A 152 -14.07 21.74 19.69
CA TYR A 152 -14.88 21.47 20.88
C TYR A 152 -14.90 22.67 21.83
N THR A 153 -13.76 23.32 22.04
CA THR A 153 -13.66 24.51 22.91
C THR A 153 -14.57 25.64 22.41
N LYS A 154 -14.60 25.88 21.10
CA LYS A 154 -15.49 26.88 20.50
C LYS A 154 -16.97 26.51 20.61
N SER A 155 -17.30 25.23 20.48
CA SER A 155 -18.69 24.75 20.46
C SER A 155 -19.32 24.63 21.85
N LEU A 156 -18.52 24.41 22.90
CA LEU A 156 -18.96 24.25 24.29
C LEU A 156 -18.98 25.56 25.09
N LEU A 157 -18.41 26.64 24.55
CA LEU A 157 -18.44 27.99 25.15
C LEU A 157 -19.59 28.86 24.61
N LEU A 158 -20.57 28.24 23.93
CA LEU A 158 -21.88 28.79 23.60
C LEU A 158 -22.93 28.28 24.61
#